data_AF-A0A089FLJ3-F1
#
_entry.id   AF-A0A089FLJ3-F1
#
_cell.length_a   1.000
_cell.length_b   1.000
_cell.length_c   1.000
_cell.angle_alpha   90.00
_cell.angle_beta   90.00
_cell.angle_gamma   90.00
#
_symmetry.space_group_name_H-M   'P 1'
#
loop_
_entity.id
_entity.type
_entity.pdbx_description
1 polymer ?
#
loop_
_entity_poly.entity_id
_entity_poly.type
_entity_poly.pdbx_seq_one_letter_code
_entity_poly.pdbx_strand_id
1 'polypeptide(L)'
;MPSLNVMALVMMITSILLIVYPLIYAHPKTFHLQTKNAVKMAFFVSLATLLLFVAEGQMDASANLKWLDLGVSNLSLTTQFDKYSITFITVALLVTWSILEFSTWYMQTDPNIGIFFKYLLIFLLAMITLVSAGNLLLLFMGWEGVGIMSFLLIGWYHARSNAAAAALQAVLYNRVGDIGFLLTFCWLMKNAQSTELPYVL
;
A
#
# COMPACT_ATOMS: atom_id res chain seq x y z
N MET A 1 -1.94 25.33 13.02
CA MET A 1 -3.04 24.37 12.79
C MET A 1 -3.02 23.79 11.37
N PRO A 2 -3.12 24.56 10.26
CA PRO A 2 -2.97 23.98 8.91
C PRO A 2 -1.51 23.54 8.62
N SER A 3 -0.52 24.17 9.26
CA SER A 3 0.89 23.86 9.07
C SER A 3 1.25 22.41 9.46
N LEU A 4 0.62 21.85 10.51
CA LEU A 4 1.01 20.52 10.98
C LEU A 4 0.36 19.40 10.17
N ASN A 5 -0.92 19.52 9.79
CA ASN A 5 -1.54 18.55 8.89
C ASN A 5 -0.86 18.53 7.52
N VAL A 6 -0.47 19.70 7.00
CA VAL A 6 0.32 19.79 5.77
C VAL A 6 1.69 19.15 5.96
N MET A 7 2.36 19.39 7.09
CA MET A 7 3.64 18.74 7.40
C MET A 7 3.50 17.22 7.48
N ALA A 8 2.48 16.70 8.17
CA ALA A 8 2.20 15.27 8.25
C ALA A 8 1.96 14.67 6.86
N LEU A 9 1.15 15.32 6.03
CA LEU A 9 0.88 14.90 4.66
C LEU A 9 2.16 14.87 3.80
N VAL A 10 2.99 15.90 3.88
CA VAL A 10 4.28 15.93 3.17
C VAL A 10 5.19 14.80 3.65
N MET A 11 5.26 14.56 4.95
CA MET A 11 6.08 13.49 5.52
C MET A 11 5.57 12.09 5.12
N MET A 12 4.25 11.88 5.05
CA MET A 12 3.70 10.61 4.56
C MET A 12 3.95 10.43 3.06
N ILE A 13 3.75 11.46 2.24
CA ILE A 13 4.05 11.40 0.80
C ILE A 13 5.54 11.16 0.57
N THR A 14 6.43 11.83 1.30
CA THR A 14 7.87 11.60 1.18
C THR A 14 8.27 10.18 1.59
N SER A 15 7.63 9.59 2.61
CA SER A 15 7.85 8.18 2.95
C SER A 15 7.47 7.24 1.79
N ILE A 16 6.37 7.51 1.08
CA ILE A 16 5.95 6.75 -0.10
C ILE A 16 6.95 6.95 -1.25
N LEU A 17 7.39 8.18 -1.51
CA LEU A 17 8.37 8.48 -2.56
C LEU A 17 9.72 7.79 -2.31
N LEU A 18 10.17 7.69 -1.06
CA LEU A 18 11.39 6.96 -0.69
C LEU A 18 11.29 5.48 -1.07
N ILE A 19 10.12 4.85 -0.89
CA ILE A 19 9.85 3.46 -1.26
C ILE A 19 9.81 3.30 -2.79
N VAL A 20 9.27 4.28 -3.51
CA VAL A 20 9.21 4.26 -4.99
C VAL A 20 10.59 4.47 -5.63
N TYR A 21 11.47 5.27 -5.02
CA TYR A 21 12.80 5.59 -5.53
C TYR A 21 13.62 4.38 -6.05
N PRO A 22 13.83 3.29 -5.27
CA PRO A 22 14.59 2.14 -5.75
C PRO A 22 13.90 1.40 -6.90
N LEU A 23 12.57 1.47 -7.05
CA LEU A 23 11.86 0.85 -8.17
C LEU A 23 12.12 1.55 -9.51
N ILE A 24 12.28 2.87 -9.47
CA ILE A 24 12.56 3.69 -10.66
C ILE A 24 14.04 3.56 -11.05
N TYR A 25 14.94 3.70 -10.07
CA TYR A 25 16.39 3.65 -10.28
C TYR A 25 16.96 2.29 -9.87
N ALA A 26 16.53 1.24 -10.57
CA ALA A 26 16.92 -0.12 -10.25
C ALA A 26 18.36 -0.42 -10.70
N HIS A 27 19.26 -0.61 -9.73
CA HIS A 27 20.60 -1.15 -9.97
C HIS A 27 20.65 -2.65 -9.61
N PRO A 28 20.86 -3.57 -10.56
CA PRO A 28 20.58 -4.99 -10.37
C PRO A 28 21.41 -5.66 -9.26
N LYS A 29 22.65 -5.22 -9.04
CA LYS A 29 23.55 -5.85 -8.05
C LYS A 29 23.29 -5.40 -6.61
N THR A 30 22.86 -4.15 -6.41
CA THR A 30 22.71 -3.52 -5.09
C THR A 30 21.25 -3.27 -4.71
N PHE A 31 20.30 -3.72 -5.55
CA PHE A 31 18.87 -3.48 -5.38
C PHE A 31 18.35 -3.90 -4.00
N HIS A 32 18.72 -5.09 -3.51
CA HIS A 32 18.30 -5.60 -2.20
C HIS A 32 18.74 -4.69 -1.04
N LEU A 33 19.93 -4.08 -1.13
CA LEU A 33 20.43 -3.16 -0.11
C LEU A 33 19.78 -1.77 -0.22
N GLN A 34 19.57 -1.29 -1.44
CA GLN A 34 18.91 -0.01 -1.71
C GLN A 34 17.46 -0.01 -1.22
N THR A 35 16.72 -1.09 -1.51
CA THR A 35 15.34 -1.27 -1.04
C THR A 35 15.24 -1.34 0.48
N LYS A 36 16.15 -2.09 1.13
CA LYS A 36 16.23 -2.13 2.60
C LYS A 36 16.46 -0.76 3.21
N ASN A 37 17.44 -0.01 2.69
CA ASN A 37 17.75 1.34 3.17
C ASN A 37 16.60 2.31 2.91
N ALA A 38 15.93 2.21 1.76
CA ALA A 38 14.77 3.03 1.43
C ALA A 38 13.62 2.83 2.43
N VAL A 39 13.26 1.56 2.73
CA VAL A 39 12.20 1.26 3.71
C VAL A 39 12.60 1.68 5.13
N LYS A 40 13.87 1.50 5.51
CA LYS A 40 14.39 2.00 6.79
C LYS A 40 14.24 3.52 6.91
N MET A 41 14.61 4.28 5.88
CA MET A 41 14.45 5.73 5.87
C MET A 41 12.97 6.15 5.89
N ALA A 42 12.13 5.48 5.10
CA ALA A 42 10.68 5.70 5.11
C ALA A 42 10.06 5.46 6.49
N PHE A 43 10.50 4.41 7.20
CA PHE A 43 10.09 4.14 8.58
C PHE A 43 10.41 5.33 9.50
N PHE A 44 11.65 5.85 9.51
CA PHE A 44 11.99 6.99 10.36
C PHE A 44 11.21 8.27 10.02
N VAL A 45 10.94 8.52 8.74
CA VAL A 45 10.08 9.64 8.32
C VAL A 45 8.65 9.45 8.82
N SER A 46 8.07 8.25 8.69
CA SER A 46 6.74 7.94 9.20
C SER A 46 6.67 7.93 10.74
N LEU A 47 7.76 7.58 11.43
CA LEU A 47 7.81 7.63 12.89
C LEU A 47 7.69 9.07 13.38
N ALA A 48 8.28 10.03 12.67
CA ALA A 48 8.12 11.44 12.98
C ALA A 48 6.65 11.88 12.87
N THR A 49 5.89 11.41 11.87
CA THR A 49 4.46 11.75 11.76
C THR A 49 3.64 11.15 12.88
N LEU A 50 3.94 9.92 13.31
CA LEU A 50 3.28 9.30 14.46
C LEU A 50 3.53 10.07 15.77
N LEU A 51 4.77 10.51 16.02
CA LEU A 51 5.09 11.29 17.21
C LEU A 51 4.35 12.62 17.24
N LEU A 52 4.24 13.29 16.08
CA LEU A 52 3.45 14.51 15.96
C LEU A 52 1.96 14.24 16.20
N PHE A 53 1.43 13.13 15.69
CA PHE A 53 0.05 12.71 15.93
C PHE A 53 -0.22 12.46 17.42
N VAL A 54 0.69 11.79 18.13
CA VAL A 54 0.56 11.54 19.58
C VAL A 54 0.61 12.85 20.38
N ALA A 55 1.37 13.85 19.93
CA ALA A 55 1.49 15.14 20.61
C ALA A 55 0.23 16.03 20.49
N GLU A 56 -0.38 16.11 19.31
CA GLU A 56 -1.54 17.00 19.08
C GLU A 56 -2.91 16.29 19.12
N GLY A 57 -2.96 14.97 18.95
CA GLY A 57 -4.17 14.15 19.08
C GLY A 57 -5.19 14.26 17.93
N GLN A 58 -5.06 15.25 17.04
CA GLN A 58 -5.92 15.41 15.86
C GLN A 58 -5.06 15.63 14.61
N MET A 59 -5.03 14.64 13.72
CA MET A 59 -4.51 14.80 12.36
C MET A 59 -5.41 14.06 11.39
N ASP A 60 -6.13 14.83 10.60
CA ASP A 60 -6.79 14.36 9.41
C ASP A 60 -6.21 15.17 8.25
N ALA A 61 -5.49 14.47 7.37
CA ALA A 61 -4.91 15.09 6.18
C ALA A 61 -5.35 14.32 4.94
N SER A 62 -6.03 14.99 4.02
CA SER A 62 -6.53 14.39 2.79
C SER A 62 -5.95 15.10 1.56
N ALA A 63 -5.61 14.34 0.53
CA ALA A 63 -5.29 14.87 -0.79
C ALA A 63 -6.20 14.25 -1.85
N ASN A 64 -6.82 15.12 -2.66
CA ASN A 64 -7.79 14.73 -3.68
C ASN A 64 -7.26 15.11 -5.06
N LEU A 65 -7.16 14.12 -5.95
CA LEU A 65 -6.82 14.30 -7.35
C LEU A 65 -8.04 13.96 -8.21
N LYS A 66 -8.58 14.94 -8.94
CA LYS A 66 -9.66 14.67 -9.90
C LYS A 66 -9.15 13.74 -11.00
N TRP A 67 -9.81 12.61 -11.22
CA TRP A 67 -9.38 11.61 -12.19
C TRP A 67 -10.26 11.56 -13.42
N LEU A 68 -11.58 11.35 -13.24
CA LEU A 68 -12.54 11.25 -14.34
C LEU A 68 -13.83 11.98 -13.99
N ASP A 69 -14.34 12.78 -14.93
CA ASP A 69 -15.64 13.42 -14.83
C ASP A 69 -16.66 12.62 -15.66
N LEU A 70 -17.65 12.01 -15.00
CA LEU A 70 -18.72 11.23 -15.64
C LEU A 70 -20.00 12.06 -15.80
N GLY A 71 -19.96 13.37 -15.55
CA GLY A 71 -21.08 14.30 -15.59
C GLY A 71 -22.03 14.18 -14.40
N VAL A 72 -22.45 12.95 -14.04
CA VAL A 72 -23.33 12.66 -12.90
C VAL A 72 -22.54 12.53 -11.59
N SER A 73 -21.28 12.08 -11.66
CA SER A 73 -20.40 11.94 -10.50
C SER A 73 -18.95 12.19 -10.93
N ASN A 74 -18.19 12.86 -10.07
CA ASN A 74 -16.76 13.06 -10.26
C ASN A 74 -16.01 11.94 -9.56
N LEU A 75 -15.31 11.11 -10.33
CA LEU A 75 -14.36 10.16 -9.77
C LEU A 75 -13.07 10.90 -9.44
N SER A 76 -12.82 11.06 -8.14
CA SER A 76 -11.58 11.63 -7.64
C SER A 76 -10.79 10.57 -6.90
N LEU A 77 -9.47 10.55 -7.04
CA LEU A 77 -8.56 9.72 -6.26
C LEU A 77 -8.28 10.48 -4.97
N THR A 78 -8.91 10.04 -3.88
CA THR A 78 -8.74 10.64 -2.56
C THR A 78 -7.85 9.74 -1.72
N THR A 79 -6.81 10.35 -1.16
CA THR A 79 -5.95 9.72 -0.15
C THR A 79 -6.23 10.39 1.17
N GLN A 80 -6.43 9.59 2.22
CA GLN A 80 -6.80 10.07 3.54
C GLN A 80 -5.82 9.50 4.57
N PHE A 81 -5.20 10.39 5.34
CA PHE A 81 -4.26 10.07 6.40
C PHE A 81 -4.87 10.34 7.76
N ASP A 82 -5.63 9.37 8.26
CA ASP A 82 -6.25 9.39 9.59
C ASP A 82 -5.35 8.67 10.61
N LYS A 83 -5.74 8.74 11.88
CA LYS A 83 -5.16 7.96 12.99
C LYS A 83 -4.88 6.49 12.62
N TYR A 84 -5.84 5.82 11.99
CA TYR A 84 -5.71 4.40 11.62
C TYR A 84 -4.63 4.20 10.57
N SER A 85 -4.59 5.04 9.54
CA SER A 85 -3.62 4.93 8.48
C SER A 85 -2.19 5.24 8.96
N ILE A 86 -2.01 6.28 9.78
CA ILE A 86 -0.70 6.72 10.28
C ILE A 86 -0.11 5.64 11.19
N THR A 87 -0.92 5.10 12.12
CA THR A 87 -0.49 4.01 13.00
C THR A 87 -0.21 2.73 12.23
N PHE A 88 -1.03 2.39 11.24
CA PHE A 88 -0.81 1.17 10.46
C PHE A 88 0.42 1.26 9.55
N ILE A 89 0.59 2.36 8.81
CA ILE A 89 1.71 2.54 7.87
C ILE A 89 3.05 2.48 8.61
N THR A 90 3.15 3.08 9.80
CA THR A 90 4.37 3.05 10.61
C THR A 90 4.72 1.64 11.08
N VAL A 91 3.74 0.89 11.57
CA VAL A 91 3.92 -0.52 11.96
C VAL A 91 4.26 -1.38 10.74
N ALA A 92 3.57 -1.19 9.62
CA ALA A 92 3.82 -1.92 8.38
C ALA A 92 5.27 -1.70 7.88
N LEU A 93 5.77 -0.47 7.94
CA LEU A 93 7.16 -0.15 7.56
C LEU A 93 8.19 -0.77 8.51
N LEU A 94 7.92 -0.79 9.82
CA LEU A 94 8.78 -1.44 10.81
C LEU A 94 8.90 -2.95 10.56
N VAL A 95 7.75 -3.61 10.38
CA VAL A 95 7.68 -5.05 10.11
C VAL A 95 8.35 -5.35 8.77
N THR A 96 8.10 -4.54 7.74
CA THR A 96 8.68 -4.76 6.42
C THR A 96 10.19 -4.56 6.43
N TRP A 97 10.73 -3.57 7.14
CA TRP A 97 12.17 -3.43 7.32
C TRP A 97 12.76 -4.70 7.98
N SER A 98 12.12 -5.22 9.01
CA SER A 98 12.56 -6.46 9.67
C SER A 98 12.53 -7.67 8.73
N ILE A 99 11.49 -7.80 7.91
CA ILE A 99 11.39 -8.85 6.89
C ILE A 99 12.48 -8.70 5.83
N LEU A 100 12.79 -7.48 5.39
CA LEU A 100 13.85 -7.22 4.41
C LEU A 100 15.24 -7.55 4.96
N GLU A 101 15.51 -7.23 6.22
CA GLU A 101 16.77 -7.62 6.87
C GLU A 101 16.87 -9.14 6.95
N PHE A 102 15.82 -9.83 7.38
CA PHE A 102 15.77 -11.28 7.41
C PHE A 102 15.94 -11.91 6.01
N SER A 103 15.27 -11.36 4.99
CA SER A 103 15.30 -11.91 3.64
C SER A 103 16.65 -11.70 2.94
N THR A 104 17.42 -10.67 3.31
CA THR A 104 18.81 -10.54 2.84
C THR A 104 19.73 -11.66 3.32
N TRP A 105 19.37 -12.35 4.40
CA TRP A 105 20.08 -13.55 4.86
C TRP A 105 19.43 -14.83 4.32
N TYR A 106 18.11 -14.93 4.37
CA TYR A 106 17.37 -16.12 3.98
C TYR A 106 17.47 -16.42 2.47
N MET A 107 17.44 -15.40 1.60
CA MET A 107 17.48 -15.56 0.14
C MET A 107 18.88 -15.39 -0.47
N GLN A 108 19.97 -15.43 0.31
CA GLN A 108 21.33 -15.17 -0.18
C GLN A 108 21.76 -16.10 -1.32
N THR A 109 21.25 -17.33 -1.33
CA THR A 109 21.58 -18.35 -2.32
C THR A 109 20.73 -18.26 -3.58
N ASP A 110 19.63 -17.49 -3.58
CA ASP A 110 18.74 -17.39 -4.74
C ASP A 110 19.27 -16.34 -5.73
N PRO A 111 19.56 -16.72 -6.99
CA PRO A 111 20.04 -15.77 -8.00
C PRO A 111 19.04 -14.64 -8.29
N ASN A 112 17.74 -14.86 -8.02
CA ASN A 112 16.66 -13.91 -8.31
C ASN A 112 16.25 -13.04 -7.12
N ILE A 113 17.10 -12.91 -6.10
CA ILE A 113 16.84 -12.10 -4.90
C ILE A 113 16.33 -10.67 -5.23
N GLY A 114 16.86 -10.02 -6.28
CA GLY A 114 16.42 -8.69 -6.68
C GLY A 114 14.93 -8.63 -7.08
N ILE A 115 14.43 -9.66 -7.77
CA ILE A 115 13.02 -9.74 -8.18
C ILE A 115 12.12 -9.99 -6.96
N PHE A 116 12.56 -10.84 -6.02
CA PHE A 116 11.84 -11.09 -4.77
C PHE A 116 11.64 -9.79 -3.98
N PHE A 117 12.72 -9.01 -3.81
CA PHE A 117 12.67 -7.71 -3.14
C PHE A 117 11.77 -6.71 -3.89
N LYS A 118 11.74 -6.76 -5.22
CA LYS A 118 10.86 -5.91 -6.03
C LYS A 118 9.39 -6.25 -5.76
N TYR A 119 9.02 -7.54 -5.73
CA TYR A 119 7.66 -7.98 -5.42
C TYR A 119 7.25 -7.60 -4.00
N LEU A 120 8.15 -7.75 -3.03
CA LEU A 120 7.89 -7.34 -1.64
C LEU A 120 7.64 -5.83 -1.54
N LEU A 121 8.40 -5.03 -2.28
CA LEU A 121 8.24 -3.58 -2.29
C LEU A 121 6.95 -3.13 -2.96
N ILE A 122 6.55 -3.78 -4.06
CA ILE A 122 5.26 -3.50 -4.72
C ILE A 122 4.10 -3.94 -3.81
N PHE A 123 4.23 -5.06 -3.11
CA PHE A 123 3.27 -5.50 -2.11
C PHE A 123 3.10 -4.45 -1.00
N LEU A 124 4.21 -3.92 -0.48
CA LEU A 124 4.19 -2.85 0.53
C LEU A 124 3.48 -1.59 -0.02
N LEU A 125 3.78 -1.17 -1.25
CA LEU A 125 3.12 -0.01 -1.87
C LEU A 125 1.62 -0.24 -2.02
N ALA A 126 1.20 -1.43 -2.50
CA ALA A 126 -0.22 -1.77 -2.62
C ALA A 126 -0.93 -1.74 -1.26
N MET A 127 -0.27 -2.23 -0.20
CA MET A 127 -0.80 -2.20 1.15
C MET A 127 -0.92 -0.76 1.70
N ILE A 128 0.07 0.10 1.45
CA ILE A 128 0.00 1.51 1.83
C ILE A 128 -1.15 2.19 1.09
N THR A 129 -1.30 1.97 -0.23
CA THR A 129 -2.41 2.56 -1.00
C THR A 129 -3.78 2.09 -0.53
N LEU A 130 -3.90 0.83 -0.10
CA LEU A 130 -5.14 0.27 0.43
C LEU A 130 -5.55 0.98 1.73
N VAL A 131 -4.60 1.19 2.63
CA VAL A 131 -4.86 1.75 3.97
C VAL A 131 -5.00 3.27 3.95
N SER A 132 -4.37 3.95 2.98
CA SER A 132 -4.52 5.40 2.79
C SER A 132 -5.67 5.77 1.85
N ALA A 133 -6.50 4.82 1.42
CA ALA A 133 -7.57 5.12 0.47
C ALA A 133 -8.70 5.92 1.14
N GLY A 134 -9.09 7.05 0.53
CA GLY A 134 -10.24 7.86 0.94
C GLY A 134 -11.52 7.53 0.15
N ASN A 135 -11.40 6.80 -0.95
CA ASN A 135 -12.52 6.37 -1.80
C ASN A 135 -12.50 4.85 -2.01
N LEU A 136 -13.66 4.29 -2.37
CA LEU A 136 -13.79 2.86 -2.68
C LEU A 136 -12.94 2.45 -3.91
N LEU A 137 -12.69 3.38 -4.83
CA LEU A 137 -11.94 3.09 -6.05
C LEU A 137 -10.45 2.86 -5.77
N LEU A 138 -9.79 3.75 -5.00
CA LEU A 138 -8.39 3.56 -4.61
C LEU A 138 -8.26 2.37 -3.67
N LEU A 139 -9.25 2.14 -2.81
CA LEU A 139 -9.27 0.98 -1.93
C LEU A 139 -9.34 -0.33 -2.74
N PHE A 140 -10.16 -0.38 -3.80
CA PHE A 140 -10.19 -1.52 -4.72
C PHE A 140 -8.87 -1.73 -5.46
N MET A 141 -8.23 -0.64 -5.93
CA MET A 141 -6.92 -0.75 -6.58
C MET A 141 -5.85 -1.31 -5.63
N GLY A 142 -5.83 -0.86 -4.37
CA GLY A 142 -4.95 -1.42 -3.35
C GLY A 142 -5.26 -2.90 -3.06
N TRP A 143 -6.55 -3.24 -2.94
CA TRP A 143 -7.04 -4.61 -2.70
C TRP A 143 -6.56 -5.60 -3.77
N GLU A 144 -6.79 -5.28 -5.04
CA GLU A 144 -6.32 -6.07 -6.17
C GLU A 144 -4.79 -6.17 -6.21
N GLY A 145 -4.09 -5.06 -5.95
CA GLY A 145 -2.63 -5.01 -5.93
C GLY A 145 -2.03 -5.96 -4.89
N VAL A 146 -2.58 -5.97 -3.67
CA VAL A 146 -2.20 -6.91 -2.61
C VAL A 146 -2.51 -8.35 -3.03
N GLY A 147 -3.67 -8.59 -3.65
CA GLY A 147 -4.07 -9.89 -4.17
C GLY A 147 -3.10 -10.46 -5.21
N ILE A 148 -2.73 -9.69 -6.24
CA ILE A 148 -1.82 -10.12 -7.30
C ILE A 148 -0.40 -10.36 -6.75
N MET A 149 0.11 -9.47 -5.89
CA MET A 149 1.44 -9.64 -5.33
C MET A 149 1.51 -10.85 -4.38
N SER A 150 0.45 -11.11 -3.62
CA SER A 150 0.37 -12.31 -2.77
C SER A 150 0.43 -13.60 -3.61
N PHE A 151 -0.25 -13.65 -4.75
CA PHE A 151 -0.17 -14.77 -5.70
C PHE A 151 1.26 -15.03 -6.17
N LEU A 152 1.97 -13.98 -6.59
CA LEU A 152 3.35 -14.08 -7.08
C LEU A 152 4.33 -14.51 -5.99
N LEU A 153 4.18 -13.99 -4.77
CA LEU A 153 5.06 -14.32 -3.65
C LEU A 153 4.83 -15.74 -3.10
N ILE A 154 3.56 -16.18 -2.97
CA ILE A 154 3.24 -17.57 -2.59
C ILE A 154 3.72 -18.54 -3.66
N GLY A 155 3.52 -18.16 -4.93
CA GLY A 155 3.93 -18.93 -6.09
C GLY A 155 5.41 -18.90 -6.41
N TRP A 156 6.28 -18.25 -5.62
CA TRP A 156 7.69 -17.98 -5.96
C TRP A 156 8.44 -19.20 -6.51
N TYR A 157 8.31 -20.35 -5.85
CA TYR A 157 8.84 -21.62 -6.33
C TYR A 157 7.85 -22.31 -7.28
N HIS A 158 7.72 -21.76 -8.49
CA HIS A 158 6.75 -22.20 -9.50
C HIS A 158 6.79 -23.70 -9.85
N ALA A 159 7.96 -24.34 -9.73
CA ALA A 159 8.13 -25.77 -10.00
C ALA A 159 7.42 -26.68 -8.99
N ARG A 160 7.04 -26.17 -7.81
CA ARG A 160 6.36 -26.95 -6.77
C ARG A 160 4.84 -26.85 -6.97
N SER A 161 4.21 -27.95 -7.37
CA SER A 161 2.75 -28.04 -7.58
C SER A 161 1.93 -27.54 -6.39
N ASN A 162 2.36 -27.85 -5.15
CA ASN A 162 1.69 -27.39 -3.94
C ASN A 162 1.70 -25.86 -3.80
N ALA A 163 2.78 -25.18 -4.21
CA ALA A 163 2.87 -23.72 -4.13
C ALA A 163 1.95 -23.06 -5.19
N ALA A 164 1.92 -23.62 -6.40
CA ALA A 164 1.02 -23.16 -7.46
C ALA A 164 -0.47 -23.34 -7.07
N ALA A 165 -0.82 -24.49 -6.48
CA ALA A 165 -2.18 -24.74 -5.99
C ALA A 165 -2.59 -23.78 -4.86
N ALA A 166 -1.69 -23.53 -3.90
CA ALA A 166 -1.94 -22.60 -2.80
C ALA A 166 -2.10 -21.14 -3.29
N ALA A 167 -1.27 -20.72 -4.25
CA ALA A 167 -1.38 -19.40 -4.86
C ALA A 167 -2.72 -19.24 -5.59
N LEU A 168 -3.15 -20.24 -6.37
CA LEU A 168 -4.45 -20.21 -7.04
C LEU A 168 -5.61 -20.17 -6.03
N GLN A 169 -5.52 -20.93 -4.95
CA GLN A 169 -6.53 -20.93 -3.88
C GLN A 169 -6.66 -19.55 -3.23
N ALA A 170 -5.55 -18.86 -2.97
CA ALA A 170 -5.56 -17.49 -2.44
C ALA A 170 -6.27 -16.51 -3.40
N VAL A 171 -5.98 -16.60 -4.70
CA VAL A 171 -6.66 -15.76 -5.71
C VAL A 171 -8.15 -16.04 -5.76
N LEU A 172 -8.57 -17.31 -5.72
CA LEU A 172 -9.99 -17.67 -5.75
C LEU A 172 -10.76 -17.07 -4.57
N TYR A 173 -10.21 -17.11 -3.34
CA TYR A 173 -10.86 -16.49 -2.19
C TYR A 173 -10.93 -14.97 -2.30
N ASN A 174 -9.86 -14.32 -2.80
CA ASN A 174 -9.89 -12.88 -3.05
C ASN A 174 -10.98 -12.51 -4.06
N ARG A 175 -11.13 -13.30 -5.13
CA ARG A 175 -12.16 -13.10 -6.17
C ARG A 175 -13.58 -13.23 -5.64
N VAL A 176 -13.81 -14.11 -4.66
CA VAL A 176 -15.11 -14.18 -3.97
C VAL A 176 -15.35 -12.91 -3.15
N GLY A 177 -14.31 -12.37 -2.50
CA GLY A 177 -14.37 -11.08 -1.82
C GLY A 177 -14.69 -9.91 -2.76
N ASP A 178 -14.13 -9.91 -3.97
CA ASP A 178 -14.35 -8.87 -4.98
C ASP A 178 -15.81 -8.76 -5.38
N ILE A 179 -16.57 -9.86 -5.37
CA ILE A 179 -18.02 -9.84 -5.63
C ILE A 179 -18.73 -8.97 -4.59
N GLY A 180 -18.42 -9.16 -3.31
CA GLY A 180 -18.96 -8.33 -2.23
C GLY A 180 -18.54 -6.87 -2.38
N PHE A 181 -17.27 -6.65 -2.72
CA PHE A 181 -16.74 -5.31 -2.97
C PHE A 181 -17.50 -4.57 -4.07
N LEU A 182 -17.63 -5.19 -5.24
CA LEU A 182 -18.33 -4.63 -6.40
C LEU A 182 -19.82 -4.41 -6.13
N LEU A 183 -20.45 -5.28 -5.34
CA LEU A 183 -21.83 -5.07 -4.90
C LEU A 183 -21.98 -3.78 -4.08
N THR A 184 -21.07 -3.53 -3.13
CA THR A 184 -21.08 -2.28 -2.35
C THR A 184 -20.82 -1.06 -3.21
N PHE A 185 -19.89 -1.16 -4.17
CA PHE A 185 -19.59 -0.09 -5.12
C PHE A 185 -20.83 0.27 -5.95
N CYS A 186 -21.52 -0.71 -6.54
CA CYS A 186 -22.75 -0.51 -7.30
C CYS A 186 -23.88 0.07 -6.45
N TRP A 187 -24.03 -0.39 -5.20
CA TRP A 187 -25.03 0.12 -4.27
C TRP A 187 -24.79 1.60 -3.92
N LEU A 188 -23.54 1.97 -3.63
CA LEU A 188 -23.16 3.34 -3.29
C LEU A 188 -23.38 4.29 -4.48
N MET A 189 -22.95 3.88 -5.68
CA MET A 189 -23.15 4.66 -6.90
C MET A 189 -24.62 4.89 -7.22
N LYS A 190 -25.48 3.91 -6.96
CA LYS A 190 -26.92 4.04 -7.20
C LYS A 190 -27.60 5.00 -6.22
N ASN A 191 -27.23 4.96 -4.94
CA ASN A 191 -27.94 5.68 -3.88
C ASN A 191 -27.34 7.06 -3.56
N ALA A 192 -26.02 7.15 -3.48
CA ALA A 192 -25.30 8.35 -3.05
C ALA A 192 -24.64 9.11 -4.22
N GLN A 193 -24.58 8.51 -5.42
CA GLN A 193 -23.87 9.06 -6.60
C GLN A 193 -22.42 9.47 -6.33
N SER A 194 -21.80 8.86 -5.31
CA SER A 194 -20.43 9.12 -4.86
C SER A 194 -19.70 7.81 -4.59
N THR A 195 -18.37 7.86 -4.60
CA THR A 195 -17.48 6.72 -4.27
C THR A 195 -16.62 6.99 -3.04
N GLU A 196 -16.82 8.12 -2.36
CA GLU A 196 -16.02 8.54 -1.20
C GLU A 196 -16.45 7.76 0.04
N LEU A 197 -15.48 7.31 0.85
CA LEU A 197 -15.74 6.52 2.06
C LEU A 197 -16.59 7.23 3.12
N PRO A 198 -16.56 8.56 3.29
CA PRO A 198 -17.45 9.26 4.23
C PRO A 198 -18.95 9.07 3.96
N TYR A 199 -19.37 8.60 2.77
CA TYR A 199 -20.78 8.27 2.48
C TYR A 199 -21.14 6.81 2.80
N VAL A 200 -20.16 5.98 3.15
CA VAL A 200 -20.33 4.58 3.54
C VAL A 200 -20.46 4.43 5.06
N LEU A 201 -19.79 5.30 5.82
CA LEU A 201 -19.78 5.36 7.30
C LEU A 201 -20.97 6.18 7.84
#